data_AF-A0A450TLN1-F1
#
_entry.id   AF-A0A450TLN1-F1
#
_cell.length_a   1.000
_cell.length_b   1.000
_cell.length_c   1.000
_cell.angle_alpha   90.00
_cell.angle_beta   90.00
_cell.angle_gamma   90.00
#
_symmetry.space_group_name_H-M   'P 1'
#
loop_
_entity.id
_entity.type
_entity.pdbx_description
1 polymer ?
#
loop_
_entity_poly.entity_id
_entity_poly.type
_entity_poly.pdbx_seq_one_letter_code
_entity_poly.pdbx_strand_id
1 'polypeptide(L)'
;MAAAPYQQILQQLLNKASLFANPDNAANIILIRPDDFFRYRAGEIEGDAETRLMDELLVALSTCVVRNPVPHFLGVCPSPSESAGEGSFSERLLEGARAIRGIEVIAPDEWMRYPVEIIHDLTADELGHVPYTDAFFAAMGTLLFRRWLRMAHGGIKVIVLDCDNTLWRGILGEDGVDGVELDPGHLALHRFMVARQQADILLCLCSKNDQAIVDRFFETHGDSILRSEHIVARKIDWRSKSQNIAELAEELNLGLDSFVFMDDNPLEVEEVRAVLPQVLSLRLPHDPAVSRYDQRDLHGDPATCRDPRRSGFLRSRWHLPASDSPHLPDSRPFGRHPRSDRFPA
;
A
#
# COMPACT_ATOMS: atom_id res chain seq x y z
N MET A 1 13.73 -8.62 -18.33
CA MET A 1 14.11 -7.35 -17.68
C MET A 1 15.31 -6.80 -18.44
N ALA A 2 15.26 -5.55 -18.91
CA ALA A 2 16.38 -4.86 -19.53
C ALA A 2 16.93 -3.81 -18.55
N ALA A 3 18.24 -3.66 -18.47
CA ALA A 3 18.90 -2.72 -17.57
C ALA A 3 19.68 -1.68 -18.37
N ALA A 4 19.60 -0.42 -17.94
CA ALA A 4 20.41 0.65 -18.50
C ALA A 4 21.90 0.45 -18.16
N PRO A 5 22.81 0.96 -19.00
CA PRO A 5 24.22 1.00 -18.62
C PRO A 5 24.44 1.84 -17.35
N TYR A 6 25.51 1.50 -16.63
CA TYR A 6 25.87 2.13 -15.35
C TYR A 6 25.93 3.67 -15.46
N GLN A 7 25.30 4.37 -14.51
CA GLN A 7 25.24 5.85 -14.42
C GLN A 7 24.70 6.59 -15.67
N GLN A 8 23.82 5.97 -16.45
CA GLN A 8 23.25 6.62 -17.65
C GLN A 8 21.80 7.09 -17.53
N ILE A 9 21.30 7.39 -16.32
CA ILE A 9 19.89 7.72 -16.09
C ILE A 9 19.44 8.89 -16.97
N LEU A 10 20.13 10.03 -16.90
CA LEU A 10 19.76 11.23 -17.65
C LEU A 10 19.82 11.00 -19.17
N GLN A 11 20.86 10.31 -19.67
CA GLN A 11 20.99 9.98 -21.09
C GLN A 11 19.85 9.07 -21.56
N GLN A 12 19.45 8.09 -20.75
CA GLN A 12 18.33 7.19 -21.09
C GLN A 12 16.98 7.94 -21.06
N LEU A 13 16.78 8.90 -20.16
CA LEU A 13 15.55 9.71 -20.12
C LEU A 13 15.44 10.62 -21.36
N LEU A 14 16.54 11.24 -21.78
CA LEU A 14 16.57 12.17 -22.91
C LEU A 14 16.53 11.47 -24.28
N ASN A 15 17.18 10.31 -24.41
CA ASN A 15 17.27 9.60 -25.69
C ASN A 15 15.93 8.97 -26.10
N LYS A 16 15.47 9.26 -27.31
CA LYS A 16 14.19 8.78 -27.87
C LYS A 16 14.21 7.32 -28.34
N ALA A 17 15.40 6.70 -28.42
CA ALA A 17 15.58 5.29 -28.74
C ALA A 17 16.14 4.50 -27.54
N SER A 18 15.99 5.05 -26.33
CA SER A 18 16.46 4.43 -25.10
C SER A 18 15.58 3.27 -24.65
N LEU A 19 16.02 2.58 -23.58
CA LEU A 19 15.20 1.56 -22.93
C LEU A 19 13.83 2.09 -22.48
N PHE A 20 13.76 3.33 -22.02
CA PHE A 20 12.52 3.94 -21.55
C PHE A 20 11.56 4.34 -22.68
N ALA A 21 12.03 4.39 -23.93
CA ALA A 21 11.21 4.72 -25.09
C ALA A 21 10.46 3.52 -25.70
N ASN A 22 10.70 2.30 -25.21
CA ASN A 22 10.04 1.10 -25.71
C ASN A 22 8.56 1.04 -25.25
N PRO A 23 7.58 1.06 -26.17
CA PRO A 23 6.16 1.01 -25.81
C PRO A 23 5.72 -0.34 -25.23
N ASP A 24 6.49 -1.41 -25.45
CA ASP A 24 6.16 -2.76 -24.94
C ASP A 24 6.58 -2.96 -23.48
N ASN A 25 7.17 -1.94 -22.85
CA ASN A 25 7.57 -2.03 -21.45
C ASN A 25 6.34 -2.10 -20.53
N ALA A 26 6.28 -3.13 -19.68
CA ALA A 26 5.22 -3.25 -18.66
C ALA A 26 5.30 -2.13 -17.61
N ALA A 27 6.51 -1.62 -17.34
CA ALA A 27 6.78 -0.44 -16.54
C ALA A 27 8.23 0.02 -16.75
N ASN A 28 8.49 1.29 -16.47
CA ASN A 28 9.82 1.89 -16.42
C ASN A 28 10.19 2.17 -14.96
N ILE A 29 11.35 1.69 -14.51
CA ILE A 29 11.82 1.86 -13.13
C ILE A 29 13.12 2.66 -13.13
N ILE A 30 13.14 3.75 -12.38
CA ILE A 30 14.30 4.61 -12.18
C ILE A 30 14.63 4.60 -10.70
N LEU A 31 15.84 4.17 -10.35
CA LEU A 31 16.32 4.12 -8.97
C LEU A 31 17.50 5.08 -8.83
N ILE A 32 17.38 6.03 -7.91
CA ILE A 32 18.38 7.06 -7.64
C ILE A 32 18.78 6.95 -6.19
N ARG A 33 20.05 6.66 -5.95
CA ARG A 33 20.66 6.83 -4.63
C ARG A 33 21.41 8.17 -4.62
N PRO A 34 21.11 9.08 -3.68
CA PRO A 34 21.80 10.38 -3.58
C PRO A 34 23.33 10.25 -3.56
N ASP A 35 23.87 9.27 -2.83
CA ASP A 35 25.32 9.05 -2.74
C ASP A 35 25.99 8.86 -4.11
N ASP A 36 25.33 8.20 -5.05
CA ASP A 36 25.91 7.94 -6.37
C ASP A 36 26.02 9.23 -7.20
N PHE A 37 25.16 10.22 -6.94
CA PHE A 37 25.24 11.55 -7.57
C PHE A 37 26.41 12.38 -7.03
N PHE A 38 26.72 12.23 -5.73
CA PHE A 38 27.78 13.00 -5.07
C PHE A 38 29.14 12.25 -5.01
N ARG A 39 29.18 10.93 -5.24
CA ARG A 39 30.35 10.05 -5.12
C ARG A 39 31.60 10.55 -5.84
N TYR A 40 31.46 11.14 -7.02
CA TYR A 40 32.57 11.69 -7.82
C TYR A 40 32.67 13.21 -7.78
N ARG A 41 31.87 13.86 -6.95
CA ARG A 41 31.72 15.31 -6.92
C ARG A 41 31.94 15.92 -5.53
N ALA A 42 32.44 15.11 -4.59
CA ALA A 42 32.82 15.54 -3.26
C ALA A 42 33.91 16.64 -3.34
N GLY A 43 33.47 17.90 -3.33
CA GLY A 43 34.32 19.09 -3.36
C GLY A 43 34.04 20.12 -4.48
N GLU A 44 33.20 19.83 -5.48
CA GLU A 44 33.13 20.67 -6.71
C GLU A 44 31.73 21.09 -7.18
N ILE A 45 30.66 20.82 -6.43
CA ILE A 45 29.33 21.33 -6.80
C ILE A 45 29.04 22.64 -6.07
N GLU A 46 29.30 23.77 -6.72
CA GLU A 46 28.64 25.04 -6.36
C GLU A 46 27.11 24.81 -6.43
N GLY A 47 26.34 25.33 -5.46
CA GLY A 47 24.89 25.04 -5.34
C GLY A 47 24.06 25.31 -6.60
N ASP A 48 24.55 26.16 -7.49
CA ASP A 48 23.98 26.42 -8.82
C ASP A 48 24.02 25.20 -9.75
N ALA A 49 25.08 24.40 -9.73
CA ALA A 49 25.25 23.24 -10.61
C ALA A 49 24.37 22.05 -10.16
N GLU A 50 24.19 21.87 -8.85
CA GLU A 50 23.25 20.87 -8.32
C GLU A 50 21.81 21.20 -8.72
N THR A 51 21.44 22.47 -8.57
CA THR A 51 20.11 22.95 -8.91
C THR A 51 19.81 22.77 -10.40
N ARG A 52 20.74 23.14 -11.29
CA ARG A 52 20.59 22.92 -12.73
C ARG A 52 20.41 21.44 -13.08
N LEU A 53 21.20 20.56 -12.45
CA LEU A 53 21.09 19.12 -12.69
C LEU A 53 19.74 18.56 -12.23
N MET A 54 19.24 19.00 -11.09
CA MET A 54 17.92 18.64 -10.59
C MET A 54 16.83 19.06 -11.58
N ASP A 55 16.88 20.31 -12.05
CA ASP A 55 15.92 20.85 -13.01
C ASP A 55 15.97 20.06 -14.33
N GLU A 56 17.16 19.78 -14.85
CA GLU A 56 17.36 18.96 -16.05
C GLU A 56 16.79 17.55 -15.88
N LEU A 57 17.02 16.91 -14.73
CA LEU A 57 16.51 15.58 -14.43
C LEU A 57 14.98 15.57 -14.38
N LEU A 58 14.35 16.52 -13.68
CA LEU A 58 12.89 16.62 -13.56
C LEU A 58 12.23 16.90 -14.91
N VAL A 59 12.82 17.77 -15.74
CA VAL A 59 12.35 18.03 -17.10
C VAL A 59 12.48 16.79 -17.98
N ALA A 60 13.61 16.07 -17.89
CA ALA A 60 13.84 14.84 -18.64
C ALA A 60 12.85 13.73 -18.22
N LEU A 61 12.61 13.57 -16.91
CA LEU A 61 11.62 12.64 -16.36
C LEU A 61 10.22 12.95 -16.90
N SER A 62 9.76 14.20 -16.76
CA SER A 62 8.45 14.63 -17.25
C SER A 62 8.28 14.38 -18.75
N THR A 63 9.30 14.74 -19.54
CA THR A 63 9.31 14.51 -20.99
C THR A 63 9.26 13.02 -21.34
N CYS A 64 9.97 12.18 -20.59
CA CYS A 64 9.98 10.73 -20.79
C CYS A 64 8.60 10.11 -20.52
N VAL A 65 7.97 10.47 -19.41
CA VAL A 65 6.63 9.99 -19.02
C VAL A 65 5.58 10.36 -20.08
N VAL A 66 5.62 11.60 -20.58
CA VAL A 66 4.70 12.04 -21.65
C VAL A 66 4.97 11.30 -22.96
N ARG A 67 6.24 11.05 -23.30
CA ARG A 67 6.64 10.40 -24.55
C ARG A 67 6.20 8.92 -24.60
N ASN A 68 6.28 8.21 -23.48
CA ASN A 68 5.91 6.81 -23.39
C ASN A 68 5.02 6.60 -22.15
N PRO A 69 3.68 6.63 -22.27
CA PRO A 69 2.77 6.63 -21.13
C PRO A 69 2.54 5.23 -20.54
N VAL A 70 3.60 4.43 -20.43
CA VAL A 70 3.61 3.22 -19.58
C VAL A 70 3.78 3.64 -18.12
N PRO A 71 3.50 2.77 -17.13
CA PRO A 71 3.72 3.15 -15.75
C PRO A 71 5.20 3.42 -15.43
N HIS A 72 5.47 4.52 -14.73
CA HIS A 72 6.82 4.92 -14.33
C HIS A 72 6.97 4.89 -12.81
N PHE A 73 8.09 4.37 -12.32
CA PHE A 73 8.48 4.40 -10.92
C PHE A 73 9.76 5.19 -10.75
N LEU A 74 9.77 6.14 -9.82
CA LEU A 74 10.99 6.80 -9.34
C LEU A 74 11.22 6.44 -7.89
N GLY A 75 12.28 5.68 -7.64
CA GLY A 75 12.73 5.33 -6.31
C GLY A 75 13.89 6.18 -5.85
N VAL A 76 13.74 6.90 -4.75
CA VAL A 76 14.88 7.51 -4.04
C VAL A 76 15.36 6.51 -3.00
N CYS A 77 16.50 5.88 -3.27
CA CYS A 77 17.02 4.76 -2.51
C CYS A 77 17.86 5.25 -1.31
N PRO A 78 17.85 4.53 -0.18
CA PRO A 78 18.51 4.98 1.04
C PRO A 78 20.03 5.00 0.89
N SER A 79 20.66 5.99 1.52
CA SER A 79 22.10 6.11 1.64
C SER A 79 22.58 5.68 3.03
N PRO A 80 23.79 5.08 3.16
CA PRO A 80 24.33 4.65 4.46
C PRO A 80 24.58 5.80 5.44
N SER A 81 24.82 7.01 4.93
CA SER A 81 24.83 8.25 5.71
C SER A 81 23.97 9.28 5.00
N GLU A 82 23.19 10.07 5.73
CA GLU A 82 22.54 11.27 5.19
C GLU A 82 23.40 12.48 5.57
N SER A 83 24.11 13.06 4.60
CA SER A 83 24.67 14.40 4.75
C SER A 83 23.58 15.47 4.56
N ALA A 84 23.79 16.67 5.12
CA ALA A 84 22.80 17.75 5.01
C ALA A 84 22.48 18.14 3.55
N GLY A 85 23.43 17.95 2.62
CA GLY A 85 23.21 18.15 1.19
C GLY A 85 22.33 17.07 0.55
N GLU A 86 22.55 15.79 0.88
CA GLU A 86 21.78 14.66 0.37
C GLU A 86 20.32 14.66 0.81
N GLY A 87 20.06 15.07 2.06
CA GLY A 87 18.69 15.27 2.56
C GLY A 87 17.94 16.28 1.72
N SER A 88 18.57 17.43 1.43
CA SER A 88 17.97 18.48 0.61
C SER A 88 17.76 18.05 -0.85
N PHE A 89 18.66 17.26 -1.42
CA PHE A 89 18.52 16.68 -2.76
C PHE A 89 17.32 15.74 -2.83
N SER A 90 17.21 14.82 -1.86
CA SER A 90 16.14 13.83 -1.80
C SER A 90 14.77 14.49 -1.69
N GLU A 91 14.62 15.45 -0.79
CA GLU A 91 13.38 16.20 -0.60
C GLU A 91 12.95 16.93 -1.88
N ARG A 92 13.88 17.66 -2.52
CA ARG A 92 13.61 18.39 -3.78
C ARG A 92 13.23 17.46 -4.92
N LEU A 93 13.92 16.33 -5.06
CA LEU A 93 13.61 15.35 -6.10
C LEU A 93 12.22 14.74 -5.88
N LEU A 94 11.89 14.37 -4.63
CA LEU A 94 10.59 13.83 -4.27
C LEU A 94 9.47 14.84 -4.53
N GLU A 95 9.65 16.09 -4.12
CA GLU A 95 8.68 17.18 -4.34
C GLU A 95 8.44 17.42 -5.84
N GLY A 96 9.52 17.60 -6.60
CA GLY A 96 9.46 17.85 -8.04
C GLY A 96 8.85 16.67 -8.81
N ALA A 97 9.22 15.43 -8.47
CA ALA A 97 8.73 14.24 -9.14
C ALA A 97 7.24 13.96 -8.84
N ARG A 98 6.78 14.23 -7.60
CA ARG A 98 5.36 14.08 -7.22
C ARG A 98 4.43 15.03 -7.99
N ALA A 99 4.95 16.15 -8.50
CA ALA A 99 4.19 17.06 -9.36
C ALA A 99 3.99 16.52 -10.79
N ILE A 100 4.75 15.51 -11.20
CA ILE A 100 4.65 14.91 -12.54
C ILE A 100 3.51 13.89 -12.55
N ARG A 101 2.53 14.07 -13.46
CA ARG A 101 1.45 13.09 -13.61
C ARG A 101 1.95 11.84 -14.33
N GLY A 102 1.62 10.67 -13.80
CA GLY A 102 1.94 9.37 -14.43
C GLY A 102 3.22 8.72 -13.93
N ILE A 103 3.84 9.27 -12.87
CA ILE A 103 4.95 8.64 -12.16
C ILE A 103 4.54 8.32 -10.72
N GLU A 104 4.88 7.12 -10.25
CA GLU A 104 4.76 6.73 -8.84
C GLU A 104 6.13 6.91 -8.17
N VAL A 105 6.16 7.72 -7.12
CA VAL A 105 7.39 8.06 -6.39
C VAL A 105 7.49 7.20 -5.14
N ILE A 106 8.69 6.70 -4.86
CA ILE A 106 9.01 5.87 -3.69
C ILE A 106 10.06 6.60 -2.86
N ALA A 107 9.66 7.06 -1.69
CA ALA A 107 10.51 7.78 -0.74
C ALA A 107 11.44 6.82 0.04
N PRO A 108 12.55 7.33 0.62
CA PRO A 108 13.52 6.51 1.33
C PRO A 108 12.94 5.64 2.46
N ASP A 109 12.00 6.17 3.23
CA ASP A 109 11.36 5.48 4.35
C ASP A 109 10.44 4.34 3.91
N GLU A 110 9.93 4.39 2.68
CA GLU A 110 9.04 3.35 2.15
C GLU A 110 9.78 2.04 1.87
N TRP A 111 11.09 2.09 1.62
CA TRP A 111 11.91 0.89 1.46
C TRP A 111 12.06 0.10 2.76
N MET A 112 11.89 0.75 3.91
CA MET A 112 12.00 0.15 5.25
C MET A 112 10.74 -0.62 5.66
N ARG A 113 9.82 -0.84 4.71
CA ARG A 113 8.60 -1.60 4.91
C ARG A 113 8.84 -3.05 5.32
N TYR A 114 9.86 -3.69 4.75
CA TYR A 114 10.22 -5.05 5.11
C TYR A 114 11.32 -5.03 6.18
N PRO A 115 11.24 -5.90 7.20
CA PRO A 115 12.18 -5.92 8.31
C PRO A 115 13.52 -6.54 7.86
N VAL A 116 14.32 -5.75 7.15
CA VAL A 116 15.69 -6.12 6.78
C VAL A 116 16.64 -5.51 7.80
N GLU A 117 17.35 -6.36 8.55
CA GLU A 117 18.23 -5.91 9.64
C GLU A 117 19.46 -5.15 9.13
N ILE A 118 20.05 -5.62 8.03
CA ILE A 118 21.25 -5.05 7.43
C ILE A 118 20.95 -4.65 5.99
N ILE A 119 20.87 -3.35 5.75
CA ILE A 119 20.46 -2.76 4.47
C ILE A 119 21.65 -2.65 3.51
N HIS A 120 22.78 -2.13 4.01
CA HIS A 120 23.94 -1.77 3.19
C HIS A 120 25.02 -2.83 3.22
N ASP A 121 25.63 -3.07 2.06
CA ASP A 121 26.90 -3.80 1.95
C ASP A 121 28.00 -2.80 1.57
N LEU A 122 28.65 -2.23 2.58
CA LEU A 122 29.67 -1.18 2.37
C LEU A 122 30.88 -1.72 1.60
N THR A 123 31.23 -3.00 1.77
CA THR A 123 32.39 -3.59 1.08
C THR A 123 32.09 -3.83 -0.40
N ALA A 124 30.92 -4.39 -0.71
CA ALA A 124 30.51 -4.58 -2.10
C ALA A 124 30.28 -3.24 -2.82
N ASP A 125 29.82 -2.21 -2.10
CA ASP A 125 29.65 -0.88 -2.65
C ASP A 125 30.98 -0.22 -3.00
N GLU A 126 31.98 -0.30 -2.13
CA GLU A 126 33.32 0.22 -2.38
C GLU A 126 34.01 -0.46 -3.56
N LEU A 127 33.89 -1.79 -3.68
CA LEU A 127 34.60 -2.57 -4.69
C LEU A 127 33.89 -2.63 -6.05
N GLY A 128 32.56 -2.63 -6.04
CA GLY A 128 31.76 -2.97 -7.22
C GLY A 128 30.51 -2.13 -7.40
N HIS A 129 30.30 -1.10 -6.57
CA HIS A 129 29.14 -0.22 -6.62
C HIS A 129 27.82 -0.97 -6.48
N VAL A 130 27.83 -2.00 -5.64
CA VAL A 130 26.66 -2.79 -5.23
C VAL A 130 26.29 -2.36 -3.81
N PRO A 131 25.30 -1.46 -3.65
CA PRO A 131 25.12 -0.71 -2.39
C PRO A 131 24.41 -1.43 -1.25
N TYR A 132 23.72 -2.52 -1.57
CA TYR A 132 22.76 -3.15 -0.68
C TYR A 132 23.01 -4.64 -0.56
N THR A 133 22.57 -5.21 0.56
CA THR A 133 22.56 -6.65 0.76
C THR A 133 21.54 -7.34 -0.15
N ASP A 134 21.72 -8.62 -0.44
CA ASP A 134 20.76 -9.44 -1.20
C ASP A 134 19.35 -9.40 -0.57
N ALA A 135 19.28 -9.42 0.76
CA ALA A 135 18.03 -9.33 1.50
C ALA A 135 17.30 -8.01 1.24
N PHE A 136 18.04 -6.90 1.18
CA PHE A 136 17.45 -5.60 0.89
C PHE A 136 17.06 -5.46 -0.59
N PHE A 137 17.85 -5.98 -1.53
CA PHE A 137 17.44 -6.05 -2.93
C PHE A 137 16.14 -6.86 -3.12
N ALA A 138 15.99 -7.98 -2.41
CA ALA A 138 14.75 -8.76 -2.42
C ALA A 138 13.56 -7.95 -1.87
N ALA A 139 13.77 -7.18 -0.80
CA ALA A 139 12.75 -6.29 -0.25
C ALA A 139 12.34 -5.18 -1.24
N MET A 140 13.32 -4.51 -1.86
CA MET A 140 13.07 -3.48 -2.88
C MET A 140 12.31 -4.05 -4.09
N GLY A 141 12.74 -5.20 -4.60
CA GLY A 141 12.09 -5.90 -5.71
C GLY A 141 10.65 -6.30 -5.37
N THR A 142 10.42 -6.81 -4.16
CA THR A 142 9.08 -7.15 -3.68
C THR A 142 8.18 -5.92 -3.60
N LEU A 143 8.70 -4.80 -3.08
CA LEU A 143 7.96 -3.55 -3.02
C LEU A 143 7.55 -3.09 -4.41
N LEU A 144 8.51 -2.94 -5.33
CA LEU A 144 8.30 -2.48 -6.71
C LEU A 144 7.30 -3.38 -7.45
N PHE A 145 7.48 -4.69 -7.37
CA PHE A 145 6.59 -5.64 -8.03
C PHE A 145 5.16 -5.54 -7.51
N ARG A 146 4.96 -5.40 -6.19
CA ARG A 146 3.63 -5.17 -5.61
C ARG A 146 3.00 -3.87 -6.10
N ARG A 147 3.76 -2.78 -6.22
CA ARG A 147 3.21 -1.51 -6.76
C ARG A 147 2.79 -1.66 -8.22
N TRP A 148 3.64 -2.29 -9.02
CA TRP A 148 3.34 -2.58 -10.41
C TRP A 148 2.09 -3.44 -10.58
N LEU A 149 1.99 -4.53 -9.81
CA LEU A 149 0.84 -5.43 -9.85
C LEU A 149 -0.46 -4.69 -9.53
N ARG A 150 -0.46 -3.81 -8.52
CA ARG A 150 -1.64 -2.99 -8.18
C ARG A 150 -2.10 -2.12 -9.34
N MET A 151 -1.17 -1.45 -10.03
CA MET A 151 -1.53 -0.62 -11.18
C MET A 151 -2.01 -1.46 -12.38
N ALA A 152 -1.33 -2.58 -12.65
CA ALA A 152 -1.64 -3.45 -13.78
C ALA A 152 -3.01 -4.13 -13.64
N HIS A 153 -3.41 -4.49 -12.41
CA HIS A 153 -4.64 -5.25 -12.14
C HIS A 153 -5.80 -4.42 -11.58
N GLY A 154 -5.75 -3.08 -11.70
CA GLY A 154 -6.92 -2.23 -11.45
C GLY A 154 -7.33 -2.05 -9.98
N GLY A 155 -6.47 -2.46 -9.04
CA GLY A 155 -6.61 -2.26 -7.60
C GLY A 155 -7.77 -3.02 -6.94
N ILE A 156 -7.76 -3.03 -5.61
CA ILE A 156 -8.84 -3.58 -4.79
C ILE A 156 -10.01 -2.61 -4.80
N LYS A 157 -11.22 -3.11 -5.05
CA LYS A 157 -12.46 -2.33 -5.06
C LYS A 157 -13.47 -2.77 -4.02
N VAL A 158 -13.41 -4.03 -3.60
CA VAL A 158 -14.34 -4.61 -2.62
C VAL A 158 -13.54 -5.35 -1.56
N ILE A 159 -13.85 -5.08 -0.30
CA ILE A 159 -13.42 -5.90 0.84
C ILE A 159 -14.64 -6.60 1.40
N VAL A 160 -14.58 -7.92 1.44
CA VAL A 160 -15.59 -8.80 2.03
C VAL A 160 -15.07 -9.30 3.37
N LEU A 161 -15.83 -9.07 4.42
CA LEU A 161 -15.47 -9.39 5.80
C LEU A 161 -16.37 -10.50 6.32
N ASP A 162 -15.78 -11.49 6.98
CA ASP A 162 -16.52 -12.28 7.96
C ASP A 162 -16.86 -11.44 9.21
N CYS A 163 -17.71 -11.99 10.09
CA CYS A 163 -18.20 -11.32 11.29
C CYS A 163 -17.59 -11.90 12.58
N ASP A 164 -17.95 -13.13 12.94
CA ASP A 164 -17.54 -13.74 14.22
C ASP A 164 -16.03 -14.00 14.23
N ASN A 165 -15.35 -13.68 15.34
CA ASN A 165 -13.88 -13.71 15.49
C ASN A 165 -13.08 -12.85 14.50
N THR A 166 -13.76 -12.15 13.58
CA THR A 166 -13.18 -11.28 12.55
C THR A 166 -13.43 -9.81 12.89
N LEU A 167 -14.69 -9.40 13.02
CA LEU A 167 -15.11 -8.04 13.38
C LEU A 167 -15.22 -7.84 14.88
N TRP A 168 -15.40 -8.90 15.64
CA TRP A 168 -15.45 -8.95 17.10
C TRP A 168 -14.96 -10.33 17.56
N ARG A 169 -14.61 -10.44 18.84
CA ARG A 169 -14.30 -11.73 19.46
C ARG A 169 -15.58 -12.38 19.98
N GLY A 170 -15.75 -13.67 19.70
CA GLY A 170 -16.90 -14.45 20.15
C GLY A 170 -17.85 -14.82 19.00
N ILE A 171 -18.85 -15.63 19.32
CA ILE A 171 -19.86 -16.13 18.38
C ILE A 171 -21.16 -15.41 18.69
N LEU A 172 -21.57 -14.47 17.83
CA LEU A 172 -22.70 -13.58 18.10
C LEU A 172 -24.02 -14.31 18.37
N GLY A 173 -24.23 -15.45 17.71
CA GLY A 173 -25.42 -16.29 17.92
C GLY A 173 -25.48 -16.98 19.29
N GLU A 174 -24.32 -17.20 19.93
CA GLU A 174 -24.20 -17.87 21.23
C GLU A 174 -24.06 -16.86 22.37
N ASP A 175 -23.15 -15.89 22.20
CA ASP A 175 -22.79 -14.90 23.22
C ASP A 175 -23.76 -13.72 23.27
N GLY A 176 -24.51 -13.48 22.19
CA GLY A 176 -25.38 -12.32 22.04
C GLY A 176 -24.60 -11.02 21.83
N VAL A 177 -25.35 -9.92 21.60
CA VAL A 177 -24.74 -8.63 21.25
C VAL A 177 -23.87 -8.07 22.38
N ASP A 178 -24.30 -8.22 23.63
CA ASP A 178 -23.55 -7.71 24.79
C ASP A 178 -22.40 -8.65 25.23
N GLY A 179 -22.34 -9.87 24.68
CA GLY A 179 -21.34 -10.87 25.04
C GLY A 179 -20.14 -10.93 24.10
N VAL A 180 -20.28 -10.42 22.87
CA VAL A 180 -19.14 -10.28 21.95
C VAL A 180 -18.28 -9.09 22.33
N GLU A 181 -16.97 -9.19 22.13
CA GLU A 181 -16.02 -8.19 22.58
C GLU A 181 -15.27 -7.52 21.42
N LEU A 182 -15.12 -6.20 21.49
CA LEU A 182 -14.29 -5.42 20.58
C LEU A 182 -12.97 -5.05 21.26
N ASP A 183 -11.99 -5.94 21.17
CA ASP A 183 -10.65 -5.66 21.68
C ASP A 183 -9.91 -4.57 20.82
N PRO A 184 -8.73 -4.10 21.25
CA PRO A 184 -7.99 -3.07 20.50
C PRO A 184 -7.68 -3.44 19.04
N GLY A 185 -7.49 -4.74 18.73
CA GLY A 185 -7.25 -5.23 17.38
C GLY A 185 -8.50 -5.13 16.49
N HIS A 186 -9.65 -5.55 17.00
CA HIS A 186 -10.93 -5.41 16.30
C HIS A 186 -11.28 -3.94 16.06
N LEU A 187 -11.09 -3.07 17.06
CA LEU A 187 -11.30 -1.64 16.91
C LEU A 187 -10.33 -1.01 15.89
N ALA A 188 -9.08 -1.51 15.81
CA ALA A 188 -8.13 -1.09 14.79
C ALA A 188 -8.59 -1.52 13.39
N LEU A 189 -9.09 -2.75 13.24
CA LEU A 189 -9.67 -3.25 12.01
C LEU A 189 -10.87 -2.40 11.58
N HIS A 190 -11.78 -2.07 12.50
CA HIS A 190 -12.94 -1.21 12.19
C HIS A 190 -12.52 0.16 11.68
N ARG A 191 -11.61 0.86 12.39
CA ARG A 191 -11.07 2.16 11.94
C ARG A 191 -10.44 2.06 10.55
N PHE A 192 -9.71 0.97 10.33
CA PHE A 192 -9.05 0.72 9.07
C PHE A 192 -10.05 0.51 7.92
N MET A 193 -11.10 -0.28 8.15
CA MET A 193 -12.19 -0.51 7.20
C MET A 193 -12.95 0.78 6.88
N VAL A 194 -13.30 1.59 7.89
CA VAL A 194 -13.91 2.92 7.68
C VAL A 194 -13.00 3.80 6.82
N ALA A 195 -11.69 3.83 7.09
CA ALA A 195 -10.74 4.57 6.25
C ALA A 195 -10.67 4.04 4.81
N ARG A 196 -10.83 2.73 4.59
CA ARG A 196 -10.92 2.15 3.23
C ARG A 196 -12.19 2.58 2.52
N GLN A 197 -13.33 2.57 3.21
CA GLN A 197 -14.60 3.04 2.68
C GLN A 197 -14.54 4.53 2.29
N GLN A 198 -13.91 5.35 3.14
CA GLN A 198 -13.66 6.76 2.82
C GLN A 198 -12.75 6.96 1.60
N ALA A 199 -11.95 5.95 1.25
CA ALA A 199 -11.12 5.89 0.05
C ALA A 199 -11.77 5.14 -1.13
N ASP A 200 -13.11 5.09 -1.20
CA ASP A 200 -13.90 4.51 -2.30
C ASP A 200 -13.85 2.98 -2.45
N ILE A 201 -13.43 2.26 -1.41
CA ILE A 201 -13.51 0.79 -1.38
C ILE A 201 -14.87 0.37 -0.81
N LEU A 202 -15.57 -0.52 -1.50
CA LEU A 202 -16.84 -1.06 -1.03
C LEU A 202 -16.60 -2.10 0.07
N LEU A 203 -17.35 -2.01 1.16
CA LEU A 203 -17.31 -3.01 2.23
C LEU A 203 -18.55 -3.90 2.17
N CYS A 204 -18.35 -5.21 2.19
CA CYS A 204 -19.42 -6.20 2.21
C CYS A 204 -19.24 -7.16 3.38
N LEU A 205 -20.33 -7.77 3.83
CA LEU A 205 -20.29 -8.86 4.81
C LEU A 205 -20.56 -10.19 4.13
N CYS A 206 -19.79 -11.22 4.48
CA CYS A 206 -20.05 -12.61 4.12
C CYS A 206 -19.82 -13.47 5.36
N SER A 207 -20.90 -13.82 6.08
CA SER A 207 -20.82 -14.53 7.35
C SER A 207 -21.83 -15.67 7.46
N LYS A 208 -21.47 -16.72 8.20
CA LYS A 208 -22.37 -17.83 8.52
C LYS A 208 -23.08 -17.53 9.83
N ASN A 209 -24.13 -16.73 9.74
CA ASN A 209 -24.83 -16.21 10.91
C ASN A 209 -26.32 -15.95 10.57
N ASP A 210 -27.09 -15.47 11.55
CA ASP A 210 -28.45 -14.97 11.35
C ASP A 210 -28.42 -13.46 11.08
N GLN A 211 -29.01 -13.05 9.95
CA GLN A 211 -29.03 -11.66 9.49
C GLN A 211 -29.62 -10.71 10.55
N ALA A 212 -30.70 -11.09 11.23
CA ALA A 212 -31.36 -10.24 12.21
C ALA A 212 -30.49 -10.01 13.45
N ILE A 213 -29.69 -11.00 13.84
CA ILE A 213 -28.77 -10.88 14.98
C ILE A 213 -27.61 -9.94 14.62
N VAL A 214 -27.04 -10.08 13.42
CA VAL A 214 -25.96 -9.19 12.94
C VAL A 214 -26.45 -7.75 12.77
N ASP A 215 -27.67 -7.56 12.25
CA ASP A 215 -28.26 -6.22 12.12
C ASP A 215 -28.40 -5.55 13.49
N ARG A 216 -28.91 -6.29 14.49
CA ARG A 216 -29.01 -5.80 15.86
C ARG A 216 -27.66 -5.40 16.44
N PHE A 217 -26.58 -6.14 16.16
CA PHE A 217 -25.23 -5.75 16.58
C PHE A 217 -24.85 -4.35 16.03
N PHE A 218 -25.03 -4.13 14.72
CA PHE A 218 -24.70 -2.84 14.11
C PHE A 218 -25.59 -1.68 14.59
N GLU A 219 -26.80 -1.97 15.05
CA GLU A 219 -27.75 -0.99 15.61
C GLU A 219 -27.46 -0.63 17.07
N THR A 220 -27.14 -1.62 17.91
CA THR A 220 -27.14 -1.43 19.37
C THR A 220 -25.77 -1.46 20.02
N HIS A 221 -24.74 -2.03 19.38
CA HIS A 221 -23.43 -2.12 20.01
C HIS A 221 -22.71 -0.76 20.01
N GLY A 222 -22.65 -0.13 21.18
CA GLY A 222 -22.13 1.24 21.35
C GLY A 222 -20.70 1.43 20.86
N ASP A 223 -19.83 0.46 21.17
CA ASP A 223 -18.39 0.54 20.88
C ASP A 223 -18.00 0.28 19.42
N SER A 224 -18.94 -0.19 18.57
CA SER A 224 -18.64 -0.49 17.17
C SER A 224 -18.29 0.79 16.40
N ILE A 225 -17.13 0.84 15.76
CA ILE A 225 -16.76 1.98 14.90
C ILE A 225 -17.29 1.75 13.49
N LEU A 226 -17.24 0.50 13.01
CA LEU A 226 -17.88 0.10 11.78
C LEU A 226 -19.40 0.09 11.99
N ARG A 227 -20.13 0.77 11.10
CA ARG A 227 -21.58 0.96 11.18
C ARG A 227 -22.26 0.44 9.92
N SER A 228 -23.57 0.22 10.03
CA SER A 228 -24.40 -0.32 8.95
C SER A 228 -24.25 0.47 7.63
N GLU A 229 -24.15 1.80 7.72
CA GLU A 229 -23.95 2.73 6.60
C GLU A 229 -22.63 2.58 5.82
N HIS A 230 -21.61 1.95 6.43
CA HIS A 230 -20.35 1.66 5.76
C HIS A 230 -20.42 0.40 4.89
N ILE A 231 -21.43 -0.45 5.09
CA ILE A 231 -21.59 -1.76 4.45
C ILE A 231 -22.57 -1.64 3.29
N VAL A 232 -22.13 -1.96 2.07
CA VAL A 232 -22.96 -1.81 0.86
C VAL A 232 -23.81 -3.03 0.54
N ALA A 233 -23.35 -4.22 0.92
CA ALA A 233 -24.05 -5.48 0.66
C ALA A 233 -23.69 -6.52 1.73
N ARG A 234 -24.61 -7.47 1.96
CA ARG A 234 -24.48 -8.51 2.99
C ARG A 234 -24.94 -9.86 2.43
N LYS A 235 -24.18 -10.90 2.71
CA LYS A 235 -24.57 -12.30 2.55
C LYS A 235 -24.37 -12.99 3.89
N ILE A 236 -25.41 -12.96 4.72
CA ILE A 236 -25.41 -13.55 6.05
C ILE A 236 -26.38 -14.72 6.04
N ASP A 237 -25.84 -15.90 5.76
CA ASP A 237 -26.59 -17.15 5.61
C ASP A 237 -25.66 -18.37 5.76
N TRP A 238 -26.20 -19.58 5.69
CA TRP A 238 -25.46 -20.82 5.91
C TRP A 238 -24.83 -21.43 4.64
N ARG A 239 -24.81 -20.70 3.51
CA ARG A 239 -24.19 -21.18 2.27
C ARG A 239 -22.66 -21.06 2.34
N SER A 240 -21.98 -21.64 1.36
CA SER A 240 -20.52 -21.50 1.27
C SER A 240 -20.11 -20.04 1.01
N LYS A 241 -18.95 -19.65 1.56
CA LYS A 241 -18.43 -18.28 1.41
C LYS A 241 -18.15 -17.97 -0.05
N SER A 242 -17.58 -18.92 -0.79
CA SER A 242 -17.33 -18.76 -2.23
C SER A 242 -18.59 -18.45 -3.03
N GLN A 243 -19.70 -19.17 -2.80
CA GLN A 243 -20.99 -18.89 -3.46
C GLN A 243 -21.49 -17.48 -3.13
N ASN A 244 -21.46 -17.10 -1.85
CA ASN A 244 -21.89 -15.78 -1.41
C ASN A 244 -21.03 -14.65 -2.00
N ILE A 245 -19.72 -14.83 -2.09
CA ILE A 245 -18.81 -13.86 -2.71
C ILE A 245 -19.04 -13.74 -4.22
N ALA A 246 -19.28 -14.86 -4.91
CA ALA A 246 -19.63 -14.83 -6.32
C ALA A 246 -20.93 -14.06 -6.57
N GLU A 247 -21.95 -14.26 -5.74
CA GLU A 247 -23.19 -13.47 -5.82
C GLU A 247 -22.98 -11.99 -5.52
N LEU A 248 -22.13 -11.64 -4.54
CA LEU A 248 -21.76 -10.25 -4.28
C LEU A 248 -21.09 -9.61 -5.50
N ALA A 249 -20.22 -10.34 -6.20
CA ALA A 249 -19.57 -9.86 -7.41
C ALA A 249 -20.57 -9.58 -8.54
N GLU A 250 -21.55 -10.46 -8.72
CA GLU A 250 -22.65 -10.27 -9.69
C GLU A 250 -23.53 -9.08 -9.32
N GLU A 251 -23.95 -8.97 -8.05
CA GLU A 251 -24.78 -7.88 -7.53
C GLU A 251 -24.11 -6.51 -7.71
N LEU A 252 -22.81 -6.45 -7.39
CA LEU A 252 -22.02 -5.23 -7.53
C LEU A 252 -21.64 -4.93 -8.99
N ASN A 253 -21.75 -5.92 -9.88
CA ASN A 253 -21.25 -5.91 -11.26
C ASN A 253 -19.74 -5.53 -11.29
N LEU A 254 -18.94 -6.27 -10.52
CA LEU A 254 -17.49 -6.10 -10.39
C LEU A 254 -16.78 -7.45 -10.56
N GLY A 255 -15.58 -7.44 -11.15
CA GLY A 255 -14.77 -8.64 -11.33
C GLY A 255 -14.19 -9.14 -10.00
N LEU A 256 -14.15 -10.46 -9.82
CA LEU A 256 -13.62 -11.12 -8.62
C LEU A 256 -12.14 -10.81 -8.35
N ASP A 257 -11.38 -10.47 -9.38
CA ASP A 257 -9.99 -10.01 -9.30
C ASP A 257 -9.82 -8.67 -8.55
N SER A 258 -10.93 -7.97 -8.27
CA SER A 258 -10.96 -6.75 -7.47
C SER A 258 -11.45 -6.94 -6.02
N PHE A 259 -11.68 -8.19 -5.60
CA PHE A 259 -12.19 -8.56 -4.29
C PHE A 259 -11.07 -9.03 -3.36
N VAL A 260 -11.16 -8.62 -2.10
CA VAL A 260 -10.39 -9.19 -0.99
C VAL A 260 -11.37 -9.81 -0.02
N PHE A 261 -11.11 -11.03 0.42
CA PHE A 261 -11.88 -11.71 1.45
C PHE A 261 -11.03 -11.85 2.71
N MET A 262 -11.59 -11.52 3.88
CA MET A 262 -10.93 -11.64 5.18
C MET A 262 -11.78 -12.45 6.14
N ASP A 263 -11.16 -13.45 6.75
CA ASP A 263 -11.77 -14.38 7.71
C ASP A 263 -10.67 -14.92 8.64
N ASP A 264 -11.01 -15.21 9.90
CA ASP A 264 -10.07 -15.79 10.87
C ASP A 264 -9.92 -17.32 10.66
N ASN A 265 -10.98 -17.96 10.16
CA ASN A 265 -11.07 -19.40 9.99
C ASN A 265 -10.27 -19.85 8.74
N PRO A 266 -9.18 -20.62 8.91
CA PRO A 266 -8.37 -21.08 7.79
C PRO A 266 -9.16 -21.96 6.80
N LEU A 267 -10.20 -22.67 7.24
CA LEU A 267 -10.98 -23.53 6.36
C LEU A 267 -11.81 -22.71 5.37
N GLU A 268 -12.42 -21.61 5.82
CA GLU A 268 -13.19 -20.71 4.94
C GLU A 268 -12.25 -19.97 3.97
N VAL A 269 -11.08 -19.54 4.43
CA VAL A 269 -10.06 -18.90 3.58
C VAL A 269 -9.59 -19.84 2.47
N GLU A 270 -9.25 -21.08 2.78
CA GLU A 270 -8.81 -22.04 1.76
C GLU A 270 -9.95 -22.49 0.85
N GLU A 271 -11.19 -22.58 1.36
CA GLU A 271 -12.38 -22.85 0.54
C GLU A 271 -12.55 -21.79 -0.56
N VAL A 272 -12.54 -20.51 -0.18
CA VAL A 272 -12.64 -19.40 -1.13
C VAL A 272 -11.45 -19.40 -2.09
N ARG A 273 -10.23 -19.62 -1.60
CA ARG A 273 -9.03 -19.64 -2.46
C ARG A 273 -9.08 -20.77 -3.49
N ALA A 274 -9.63 -21.92 -3.13
CA ALA A 274 -9.75 -23.07 -4.03
C ALA A 274 -10.83 -22.87 -5.09
N VAL A 275 -11.98 -22.30 -4.71
CA VAL A 275 -13.13 -22.12 -5.62
C VAL A 275 -13.00 -20.84 -6.46
N LEU A 276 -12.52 -19.75 -5.86
CA LEU A 276 -12.41 -18.42 -6.45
C LEU A 276 -10.96 -17.89 -6.37
N PRO A 277 -10.01 -18.47 -7.14
CA PRO A 277 -8.59 -18.10 -7.07
C PRO A 277 -8.28 -16.64 -7.46
N GLN A 278 -9.24 -15.93 -8.08
CA GLN A 278 -9.13 -14.51 -8.40
C GLN A 278 -9.32 -13.62 -7.16
N VAL A 279 -10.05 -14.10 -6.15
CA VAL A 279 -10.28 -13.37 -4.91
C VAL A 279 -9.04 -13.47 -4.03
N LEU A 280 -8.52 -12.33 -3.58
CA LEU A 280 -7.43 -12.32 -2.61
C LEU A 280 -7.97 -12.68 -1.23
N SER A 281 -7.82 -13.94 -0.84
CA SER A 281 -8.25 -14.43 0.48
C SER A 281 -7.12 -14.31 1.51
N LEU A 282 -7.37 -13.56 2.57
CA LEU A 282 -6.44 -13.26 3.65
C LEU A 282 -6.96 -13.85 4.96
N ARG A 283 -6.11 -14.63 5.63
CA ARG A 283 -6.38 -15.07 6.99
C ARG A 283 -5.96 -14.00 7.98
N LEU A 284 -6.86 -13.58 8.86
CA LEU A 284 -6.50 -12.65 9.92
C LEU A 284 -5.72 -13.38 11.03
N PRO A 285 -4.66 -12.77 11.58
CA PRO A 285 -3.93 -13.36 12.70
C PRO A 285 -4.81 -13.39 13.94
N HIS A 286 -4.73 -14.48 14.69
CA HIS A 286 -5.52 -14.72 15.90
C HIS A 286 -5.07 -13.87 17.11
N ASP A 287 -3.91 -13.22 17.01
CA ASP A 287 -3.31 -12.41 18.08
C ASP A 287 -3.36 -10.91 17.71
N PRO A 288 -4.07 -10.07 18.49
CA PRO A 288 -4.12 -8.63 18.28
C PRO A 288 -2.76 -7.93 18.45
N ALA A 289 -1.76 -8.55 19.09
CA ALA A 289 -0.38 -8.03 19.13
C ALA A 289 0.33 -8.11 17.77
N VAL A 290 -0.18 -8.94 16.85
CA VAL A 290 0.24 -9.01 15.45
C VAL A 290 -0.50 -7.96 14.59
N SER A 291 -1.18 -6.99 15.22
CA SER A 291 -1.72 -5.77 14.59
C SER A 291 -0.62 -4.81 14.09
N ARG A 292 0.41 -5.33 13.43
CA ARG A 292 0.97 -4.66 12.26
C ARG A 292 0.10 -5.03 11.06
N TYR A 293 -1.20 -4.69 11.12
CA TYR A 293 -1.89 -4.29 9.91
C TYR A 293 -1.16 -3.04 9.44
N ASP A 294 -0.04 -3.23 8.72
CA ASP A 294 0.61 -2.11 8.09
C ASP A 294 -0.41 -1.59 7.09
N GLN A 295 -1.04 -0.47 7.45
CA GLN A 295 -2.14 0.12 6.71
C GLN A 295 -1.78 0.29 5.22
N ARG A 296 -0.48 0.31 4.94
CA ARG A 296 0.19 0.43 3.64
C ARG A 296 0.02 -0.75 2.70
N ASP A 297 -0.39 -1.96 3.12
CA ASP A 297 -0.57 -3.10 2.20
C ASP A 297 -1.88 -2.98 1.42
N LEU A 298 -2.88 -2.33 2.05
CA LEU A 298 -4.16 -1.97 1.44
C LEU A 298 -4.28 -0.45 1.23
N HIS A 299 -3.21 0.34 1.40
CA HIS A 299 -3.16 1.68 0.84
C HIS A 299 -2.77 1.54 -0.63
N GLY A 300 -3.74 1.76 -1.52
CA GLY A 300 -3.46 2.63 -2.64
C GLY A 300 -3.28 4.03 -2.07
N ASP A 301 -2.22 4.73 -2.45
CA ASP A 301 -2.20 6.17 -2.22
C ASP A 301 -3.39 6.77 -2.98
N PRO A 302 -4.36 7.42 -2.31
CA PRO A 302 -5.49 8.03 -2.99
C PRO A 302 -5.06 9.14 -3.96
N ALA A 303 -3.80 9.59 -3.95
CA ALA A 303 -3.26 10.52 -4.95
C ALA A 303 -2.88 9.85 -6.28
N THR A 304 -2.40 8.60 -6.28
CA THR A 304 -1.94 7.93 -7.52
C THR A 304 -3.06 7.18 -8.25
N CYS A 305 -4.15 6.85 -7.56
CA CYS A 305 -5.37 6.26 -8.15
C CYS A 305 -6.52 7.28 -8.34
N ARG A 306 -6.24 8.58 -8.47
CA ARG A 306 -7.23 9.52 -8.99
C ARG A 306 -7.32 9.37 -10.51
N ASP A 307 -8.08 8.38 -10.97
CA ASP A 307 -8.94 8.64 -12.14
C ASP A 307 -10.18 9.39 -11.60
N PRO A 308 -10.23 10.74 -11.67
CA PRO A 308 -11.37 11.51 -11.17
C PRO A 308 -12.70 11.12 -11.84
N ARG A 309 -12.67 10.37 -12.95
CA ARG A 309 -13.87 9.84 -13.60
C ARG A 309 -14.44 8.57 -12.94
N ARG A 310 -13.69 7.90 -12.05
CA ARG A 310 -14.09 6.60 -11.43
C ARG A 310 -14.48 6.70 -9.96
N SER A 311 -13.82 7.57 -9.18
CA SER A 311 -14.10 7.75 -7.74
C SER A 311 -15.55 8.17 -7.45
N GLY A 312 -16.15 9.00 -8.32
CA GLY A 312 -17.56 9.39 -8.19
C GLY A 312 -18.58 8.33 -8.63
N PHE A 313 -18.19 7.32 -9.42
CA PHE A 313 -19.13 6.35 -9.99
C PHE A 313 -19.60 5.34 -8.95
N LEU A 314 -18.70 4.78 -8.13
CA LEU A 314 -19.07 3.83 -7.08
C LEU A 314 -19.92 4.50 -5.99
N ARG A 315 -19.56 5.73 -5.59
CA ARG A 315 -20.35 6.49 -4.60
C ARG A 315 -21.75 6.84 -5.09
N SER A 316 -21.87 7.32 -6.32
CA SER A 316 -23.18 7.70 -6.88
C SER A 316 -24.07 6.48 -7.12
N ARG A 317 -23.51 5.33 -7.50
CA ARG A 317 -24.26 4.08 -7.71
C ARG A 317 -24.75 3.44 -6.41
N TRP A 318 -24.00 3.55 -5.31
CA TRP A 318 -24.30 2.87 -4.04
C TRP A 318 -24.58 3.81 -2.86
N HIS A 319 -24.89 5.08 -3.14
CA HIS A 319 -25.30 6.09 -2.13
C HIS A 319 -24.36 6.21 -0.91
N LEU A 320 -23.05 6.15 -1.13
CA LEU A 320 -22.07 6.30 -0.05
C LEU A 320 -22.02 7.76 0.46
N PRO A 321 -21.86 7.99 1.78
CA PRO A 321 -21.75 9.34 2.33
C PRO A 321 -20.56 10.11 1.74
N ALA A 322 -20.63 11.45 1.75
CA ALA A 322 -19.56 12.31 1.23
C ALA A 322 -18.30 12.19 2.10
N SER A 323 -17.11 12.14 1.47
CA SER A 323 -15.85 12.16 2.21
C SER A 323 -15.55 13.60 2.67
N ASP A 324 -15.68 13.87 3.97
CA ASP A 324 -14.95 14.99 4.56
C ASP A 324 -13.46 14.62 4.53
N SER A 325 -12.63 15.41 3.87
CA SER A 325 -11.19 15.17 3.79
C SER A 325 -10.61 15.14 5.22
N PRO A 326 -10.05 14.01 5.69
CA PRO A 326 -9.40 14.03 6.98
C PRO A 326 -7.98 14.58 6.78
N HIS A 327 -7.65 15.65 7.51
CA HIS A 327 -6.27 15.92 7.87
C HIS A 327 -5.72 14.66 8.54
N LEU A 328 -4.79 13.97 7.88
CA LEU A 328 -4.04 12.87 8.48
C LEU A 328 -3.35 13.39 9.74
N PRO A 329 -3.54 12.78 10.92
CA PRO A 329 -2.73 13.13 12.07
C PRO A 329 -1.28 12.73 11.79
N ASP A 330 -0.41 13.72 11.99
CA ASP A 330 1.05 13.68 11.94
C ASP A 330 1.58 12.33 12.49
N SER A 331 2.06 11.45 11.60
CA SER A 331 2.63 10.15 11.96
C SER A 331 4.01 10.35 12.57
N ARG A 332 4.05 10.85 13.81
CA ARG A 332 5.28 10.85 14.60
C ARG A 332 5.57 9.41 15.04
N PRO A 333 6.81 8.92 14.88
CA PRO A 333 7.17 7.61 15.41
C PRO A 333 6.99 7.63 16.93
N PHE A 334 6.25 6.66 17.45
CA PHE A 334 6.15 6.40 18.88
C PHE A 334 7.55 6.36 19.49
N GLY A 335 7.74 7.16 20.55
CA GLY A 335 9.02 7.40 21.18
C GLY A 335 9.73 6.12 21.61
N ARG A 336 11.05 6.14 21.46
CA ARG A 336 11.98 5.15 22.02
C ARG A 336 11.65 4.94 23.50
N HIS A 337 11.34 3.70 23.90
CA HIS A 337 11.35 3.34 25.31
C HIS A 337 12.75 3.61 25.89
N PRO A 338 12.85 4.23 27.08
CA PRO A 338 14.14 4.43 27.74
C PRO A 338 14.73 3.08 28.15
N ARG A 339 16.01 2.88 27.84
CA ARG A 339 16.80 1.74 28.33
C ARG A 339 16.79 1.77 29.86
N SER A 340 16.21 0.76 30.49
CA SER A 340 16.37 0.51 31.92
C SER A 340 17.74 -0.11 32.16
N ASP A 341 18.72 0.74 32.46
CA ASP A 341 19.98 0.33 33.06
C ASP A 341 19.80 0.09 34.57
N ARG A 342 20.46 -0.99 35.05
CA ARG A 342 20.87 -1.32 36.44
C ARG A 342 19.88 -2.08 37.33
N PHE A 343 20.13 -3.39 37.44
CA PHE A 343 20.06 -4.10 38.71
C PHE A 343 21.36 -3.85 39.50
N PRO A 344 21.32 -3.59 40.83
CA PRO A 344 22.44 -3.88 41.71
C PRO A 344 22.31 -5.28 42.32
N ALA A 345 23.46 -5.77 42.78
CA ALA A 345 23.77 -7.10 43.33
C ALA A 345 22.78 -7.70 44.34
#